data_AF-A0A7S3IMV0-F1
#
_entry.id   AF-A0A7S3IMV0-F1
#
_cell.length_a   1.000
_cell.length_b   1.000
_cell.length_c   1.000
_cell.angle_alpha   90.00
_cell.angle_beta   90.00
_cell.angle_gamma   90.00
#
_symmetry.space_group_name_H-M   'P 1'
#
loop_
_entity.id
_entity.type
_entity.pdbx_description
1 polymer ?
#
loop_
_entity_poly.entity_id
_entity_poly.type
_entity_poly.pdbx_seq_one_letter_code
_entity_poly.pdbx_strand_id
1 'polypeptide(L)'
;SPPSADLYRVHGFVEIDKQSEEVDMKQFLHRGAILKNSNYIDAIVVYTGVQSKIVLNEGKYQFKKSRLDQAVNWISIFNMFMIFGLSALMSLLSLQFINENRDDSSPDNDETGAYYIFYKSQSNMASKSFFSYYLLLNQFLPMPLFIAMEIIKILYTLLMEWDASLINPETGAKFQAKTMQVHEEMGQIQYLFCDKTGTLTKNQLVFKDLSIRKTRATRSSSTEEVKASSKGEGDSDGEGSAAAGSAEEKANFLRCVLLCHDVVRINGVLSGASQDELVLMEELENEYGARLVQ
;
A
#
# COMPACT_ATOMS: atom_id res chain seq x y z
N SER A 1 32.43 -4.76 8.65
CA SER A 1 31.58 -4.13 9.68
C SER A 1 30.31 -4.94 9.84
N PRO A 2 29.61 -4.90 11.00
CA PRO A 2 28.31 -5.54 11.11
C PRO A 2 27.30 -4.86 10.17
N PRO A 3 26.30 -5.59 9.65
CA PRO A 3 25.32 -5.04 8.73
C PRO A 3 24.49 -3.94 9.40
N SER A 4 24.43 -2.76 8.78
CA SER A 4 23.67 -1.58 9.24
C SER A 4 22.52 -1.26 8.30
N ALA A 5 21.39 -0.80 8.85
CA ALA A 5 20.21 -0.40 8.08
C ALA A 5 20.41 0.92 7.31
N ASP A 6 21.31 1.80 7.74
CA ASP A 6 21.59 3.06 7.04
C ASP A 6 22.06 2.79 5.61
N LEU A 7 21.31 3.30 4.61
CA LEU A 7 21.63 3.04 3.20
C LEU A 7 22.94 3.70 2.79
N TYR A 8 23.27 4.88 3.31
CA TYR A 8 24.37 5.71 2.83
C TYR A 8 25.71 5.43 3.51
N ARG A 9 25.69 4.62 4.58
CA ARG A 9 26.89 4.33 5.37
C ARG A 9 27.38 2.92 5.12
N VAL A 10 28.56 2.82 4.50
CA VAL A 10 29.32 1.60 4.34
C VAL A 10 30.77 1.92 4.70
N HIS A 11 31.33 1.16 5.65
CA HIS A 11 32.76 1.18 5.94
C HIS A 11 33.27 -0.25 5.94
N GLY A 12 34.28 -0.50 5.12
CA GLY A 12 35.00 -1.75 5.05
C GLY A 12 36.44 -1.48 4.67
N PHE A 13 37.30 -2.47 4.89
CA PHE A 13 38.67 -2.45 4.39
C PHE A 13 38.88 -3.70 3.57
N VAL A 14 39.50 -3.54 2.41
CA VAL A 14 39.95 -4.65 1.57
C VAL A 14 41.47 -4.68 1.67
N GLU A 15 42.00 -5.84 2.05
CA GLU A 15 43.44 -6.04 2.15
C GLU A 15 43.90 -6.94 0.98
N ILE A 16 44.76 -6.40 0.13
CA ILE A 16 45.40 -7.13 -0.97
C ILE A 16 46.91 -6.91 -0.81
N ASP A 17 47.69 -7.99 -0.73
CA ASP A 17 49.16 -7.94 -0.62
C ASP A 17 49.71 -6.97 0.45
N LYS A 18 49.05 -6.92 1.62
CA LYS A 18 49.36 -6.05 2.78
C LYS A 18 49.11 -4.55 2.58
N GLN A 19 48.42 -4.17 1.50
CA GLN A 19 47.85 -2.84 1.34
C GLN A 19 46.37 -2.89 1.69
N SER A 20 45.95 -2.00 2.60
CA SER A 20 44.56 -1.87 3.03
C SER A 20 43.95 -0.65 2.34
N GLU A 21 42.93 -0.87 1.52
CA GLU A 21 42.11 0.18 0.92
C GLU A 21 40.74 0.25 1.61
N GLU A 22 40.24 1.46 1.83
CA GLU A 22 38.89 1.67 2.39
C GLU A 22 37.84 1.49 1.31
N VAL A 23 36.78 0.73 1.64
CA VAL A 23 35.60 0.55 0.80
C VAL A 23 34.54 1.56 1.20
N ASP A 24 34.24 2.47 0.28
CA ASP A 24 33.20 3.49 0.42
C ASP A 24 31.89 3.08 -0.27
N MET A 25 30.82 3.84 -0.04
CA MET A 25 29.49 3.65 -0.62
C MET A 25 29.52 3.56 -2.16
N LYS A 26 30.42 4.28 -2.83
CA LYS A 26 30.57 4.25 -4.29
C LYS A 26 31.00 2.88 -4.84
N GLN A 27 31.65 2.07 -4.02
CA GLN A 27 32.12 0.72 -4.37
C GLN A 27 31.15 -0.37 -3.88
N PHE A 28 30.03 0.02 -3.25
CA PHE A 28 29.05 -0.91 -2.71
C PHE A 28 27.76 -0.93 -3.54
N LEU A 29 27.32 -2.12 -3.94
CA LEU A 29 26.10 -2.31 -4.73
C LEU A 29 24.99 -2.90 -3.87
N HIS A 30 23.81 -2.27 -3.89
CA HIS A 30 22.64 -2.77 -3.18
C HIS A 30 21.91 -3.87 -3.96
N ARG A 31 21.30 -4.81 -3.24
CA ARG A 31 20.50 -5.92 -3.79
C ARG A 31 19.39 -5.48 -4.77
N GLY A 32 18.83 -4.28 -4.60
CA GLY A 32 17.76 -3.74 -5.45
C GLY A 32 18.23 -2.84 -6.59
N ALA A 33 19.55 -2.62 -6.73
CA ALA A 33 20.08 -1.78 -7.80
C ALA A 33 20.03 -2.51 -9.15
N ILE A 34 19.68 -1.79 -10.20
CA ILE A 34 19.71 -2.29 -11.58
C ILE A 34 20.95 -1.71 -12.25
N LEU A 35 21.85 -2.58 -12.70
CA LEU A 35 23.03 -2.17 -13.46
C LEU A 35 22.58 -1.60 -14.82
N LYS A 36 23.08 -0.41 -15.17
CA LYS A 36 22.85 0.24 -16.47
C LYS A 36 24.18 0.73 -17.03
N ASN A 37 24.25 0.89 -18.35
CA ASN A 37 25.40 1.45 -19.07
C ASN A 37 26.72 0.69 -18.82
N SER A 38 26.65 -0.62 -18.58
CA SER A 38 27.81 -1.50 -18.41
C SER A 38 27.47 -2.91 -18.89
N ASN A 39 28.41 -3.58 -19.57
CA ASN A 39 28.18 -4.91 -20.14
C ASN A 39 28.15 -6.00 -19.06
N TYR A 40 29.16 -6.01 -18.19
CA TYR A 40 29.28 -6.93 -17.06
C TYR A 40 30.05 -6.24 -15.94
N ILE A 41 29.91 -6.76 -14.72
CA ILE A 41 30.72 -6.37 -13.56
C ILE A 41 31.18 -7.64 -12.86
N ASP A 42 32.41 -7.62 -12.35
CA ASP A 42 32.88 -8.61 -11.40
C ASP A 42 32.73 -8.03 -10.00
N ALA A 43 32.00 -8.73 -9.13
CA ALA A 43 31.68 -8.26 -7.78
C ALA A 43 31.72 -9.41 -6.77
N ILE A 44 32.10 -9.07 -5.53
CA ILE A 44 32.13 -10.01 -4.40
C ILE A 44 30.88 -9.80 -3.56
N VAL A 45 30.18 -10.88 -3.24
CA VAL A 45 28.99 -10.83 -2.39
C VAL A 45 29.40 -10.71 -0.93
N VAL A 46 29.13 -9.55 -0.31
CA VAL A 46 29.46 -9.28 1.11
C VAL A 46 28.29 -9.62 2.05
N TYR A 47 27.06 -9.30 1.66
CA TYR A 47 25.86 -9.54 2.48
C TYR A 47 24.82 -10.33 1.71
N THR A 48 24.21 -11.32 2.37
CA THR A 48 23.19 -12.20 1.78
C THR A 48 21.88 -12.17 2.57
N GLY A 49 20.74 -12.27 1.87
CA GLY A 49 19.42 -12.44 2.48
C GLY A 49 19.08 -11.34 3.48
N VAL A 50 18.84 -11.74 4.74
CA VAL A 50 18.42 -10.86 5.85
C VAL A 50 19.45 -9.81 6.26
N GLN A 51 20.71 -9.99 5.84
CA GLN A 51 21.78 -9.03 6.11
C GLN A 51 21.87 -7.93 5.06
N SER A 52 21.12 -8.04 3.96
CA SER A 52 21.07 -6.98 2.95
C SER A 52 20.38 -5.73 3.51
N LYS A 53 20.95 -4.55 3.23
CA LYS A 53 20.45 -3.26 3.75
C LYS A 53 18.97 -3.03 3.47
N ILE A 54 18.45 -3.50 2.33
CA ILE A 54 17.03 -3.37 1.98
C ILE A 54 16.14 -4.15 2.96
N VAL A 55 16.51 -5.40 3.28
CA VAL A 55 15.76 -6.26 4.20
C VAL A 55 15.89 -5.80 5.65
N LEU A 56 17.02 -5.17 6.02
CA LEU A 56 17.17 -4.55 7.34
C LEU A 56 16.23 -3.36 7.55
N ASN A 57 15.84 -2.68 6.47
CA ASN A 57 14.85 -1.61 6.50
C ASN A 57 13.42 -2.12 6.29
N GLU A 58 13.23 -3.39 5.93
CA GLU A 58 11.90 -3.99 5.89
C GLU A 58 11.37 -4.11 7.33
N GLY A 59 10.20 -3.52 7.56
CA GLY A 59 9.48 -3.70 8.81
C GLY A 59 9.11 -5.17 9.01
N LYS A 60 9.05 -5.62 10.27
CA LYS A 60 8.56 -6.97 10.59
C LYS A 60 7.13 -7.11 10.08
N TYR A 61 6.82 -8.27 9.50
CA TYR A 61 5.46 -8.60 9.11
C TYR A 61 4.52 -8.51 10.31
N GLN A 62 3.43 -7.74 10.16
CA GLN A 62 2.37 -7.62 11.16
C GLN A 62 1.07 -8.07 10.52
N PHE A 63 0.38 -9.02 11.15
CA PHE A 63 -0.97 -9.40 10.76
C PHE A 63 -1.91 -8.21 11.01
N LYS A 64 -2.50 -7.68 9.94
CA LYS A 64 -3.46 -6.59 10.03
C LYS A 64 -4.81 -7.15 10.46
N LYS A 65 -5.27 -6.77 11.65
CA LYS A 65 -6.63 -7.07 12.13
C LYS A 65 -7.53 -5.91 11.84
N SER A 66 -8.72 -6.20 11.32
CA SER A 66 -9.70 -5.17 11.01
C SER A 66 -10.33 -4.58 12.28
N ARG A 67 -10.71 -3.30 12.26
CA ARG A 67 -11.35 -2.67 13.44
C ARG A 67 -12.75 -3.21 13.68
N LEU A 68 -13.47 -3.60 12.63
CA LEU A 68 -14.78 -4.25 12.79
C LEU A 68 -14.61 -5.61 13.46
N ASP A 69 -13.61 -6.41 13.07
CA ASP A 69 -13.31 -7.69 13.73
C ASP A 69 -13.03 -7.50 15.23
N GLN A 70 -12.29 -6.45 15.59
CA GLN A 70 -12.05 -6.10 17.00
C GLN A 70 -13.34 -5.70 17.71
N ALA A 71 -14.20 -4.91 17.07
CA ALA A 71 -15.49 -4.49 17.64
C ALA A 71 -16.44 -5.67 17.84
N VAL A 72 -16.57 -6.56 16.86
CA VAL A 72 -17.41 -7.77 16.94
C VAL A 72 -16.90 -8.70 18.03
N ASN A 73 -15.57 -8.86 18.17
CA ASN A 73 -15.00 -9.62 19.28
C ASN A 73 -15.35 -9.02 20.64
N TRP A 74 -15.27 -7.70 20.80
CA TRP A 74 -15.68 -7.01 22.03
C TRP A 74 -17.17 -7.20 22.35
N ILE A 75 -18.04 -7.05 21.34
CA ILE A 75 -19.48 -7.27 21.49
C ILE A 75 -19.77 -8.73 21.87
N SER A 76 -19.05 -9.69 21.28
CA SER A 76 -19.19 -11.12 21.59
C SER A 76 -18.79 -11.43 23.04
N ILE A 77 -17.70 -10.84 23.53
CA ILE A 77 -17.27 -11.00 24.93
C ILE A 77 -18.32 -10.41 25.87
N PHE A 78 -18.81 -9.21 25.57
CA PHE A 78 -19.86 -8.57 26.36
C PHE A 78 -21.14 -9.41 26.40
N ASN A 79 -21.59 -9.93 25.25
CA ASN A 79 -22.76 -10.79 25.15
C ASN A 79 -22.58 -12.10 25.93
N MET A 80 -21.39 -12.71 25.88
CA MET A 80 -21.08 -13.91 26.68
C MET A 80 -21.24 -13.66 28.18
N PHE A 81 -20.74 -12.54 28.71
CA PHE A 81 -20.93 -12.17 30.11
C PHE A 81 -22.40 -11.87 30.45
N MET A 82 -23.13 -11.21 29.54
CA MET A 82 -24.55 -10.94 29.70
C MET A 82 -25.38 -12.23 29.79
N ILE A 83 -25.15 -13.20 28.89
CA ILE A 83 -25.83 -14.50 28.89
C ILE A 83 -25.49 -15.28 30.16
N PHE A 84 -24.22 -15.29 30.58
CA PHE A 84 -23.82 -15.93 31.82
C PHE A 84 -24.53 -15.32 33.04
N GLY A 85 -24.62 -13.99 33.11
CA GLY A 85 -25.34 -13.28 34.17
C GLY A 85 -26.85 -13.57 34.16
N LEU A 86 -27.50 -13.54 32.99
CA LEU A 86 -28.92 -13.83 32.84
C LEU A 86 -29.26 -15.28 33.19
N SER A 87 -28.44 -16.24 32.75
CA SER A 87 -28.63 -17.66 33.10
C SER A 87 -28.43 -17.92 34.59
N ALA A 88 -27.49 -17.23 35.25
CA ALA A 88 -27.34 -17.27 36.71
C ALA A 88 -28.57 -16.69 37.41
N LEU A 89 -29.06 -15.53 36.98
CA LEU A 89 -30.24 -14.88 37.55
C LEU A 89 -31.49 -15.75 37.40
N MET A 90 -31.75 -16.28 36.20
CA MET A 90 -32.88 -17.17 35.94
C MET A 90 -32.79 -18.47 36.75
N SER A 91 -31.58 -19.02 36.91
CA SER A 91 -31.36 -20.16 37.78
C SER A 91 -31.70 -19.84 39.24
N LEU A 92 -31.30 -18.67 39.76
CA LEU A 92 -31.63 -18.24 41.13
C LEU A 92 -33.14 -18.04 41.32
N LEU A 93 -33.80 -17.36 40.37
CA LEU A 93 -35.26 -17.18 40.39
C LEU A 93 -35.99 -18.51 40.33
N SER A 94 -35.52 -19.46 39.51
CA SER A 94 -36.12 -20.80 39.44
C SER A 94 -35.98 -21.56 40.77
N LEU A 95 -34.85 -21.43 41.46
CA LEU A 95 -34.65 -22.04 42.79
C LEU A 95 -35.51 -21.38 43.85
N GLN A 96 -35.63 -20.05 43.82
CA GLN A 96 -36.51 -19.31 44.73
C GLN A 96 -37.97 -19.74 44.54
N PHE A 97 -38.44 -19.78 43.29
CA PHE A 97 -39.79 -20.24 42.95
C PHE A 97 -40.05 -21.69 43.39
N ILE A 98 -39.08 -22.58 43.20
CA ILE A 98 -39.19 -23.98 43.67
C ILE A 98 -39.24 -24.03 45.20
N ASN A 99 -38.39 -23.28 45.90
CA ASN A 99 -38.36 -23.28 47.36
C ASN A 99 -39.64 -22.69 47.97
N GLU A 100 -40.19 -21.62 47.40
CA GLU A 100 -41.41 -20.97 47.89
C GLU A 100 -42.66 -21.83 47.69
N ASN A 101 -42.78 -22.51 46.54
CA ASN A 101 -43.91 -23.41 46.26
C ASN A 101 -43.74 -24.83 46.84
N ARG A 102 -42.63 -25.09 47.54
CA ARG A 102 -42.36 -26.40 48.18
C ARG A 102 -43.09 -26.56 49.51
N ASP A 103 -43.35 -25.47 50.24
CA ASP A 103 -43.95 -25.53 51.58
C ASP A 103 -45.47 -25.83 51.57
N ASP A 104 -46.18 -25.59 50.47
CA ASP A 104 -47.62 -25.90 50.35
C ASP A 104 -47.92 -27.36 49.91
N SER A 105 -46.88 -28.15 49.61
CA SER A 105 -47.04 -29.54 49.19
C SER A 105 -47.09 -30.49 50.39
N SER A 106 -48.10 -30.32 51.24
CA SER A 106 -48.48 -31.32 52.24
C SER A 106 -48.93 -32.59 51.51
N PRO A 107 -48.47 -33.81 51.89
CA PRO A 107 -48.83 -35.04 51.18
C PRO A 107 -50.29 -35.50 51.32
N ASP A 108 -51.18 -34.67 51.89
CA ASP A 108 -52.56 -35.05 52.25
C ASP A 108 -53.67 -34.28 51.51
N ASN A 109 -53.35 -33.35 50.59
CA ASN A 109 -54.38 -32.64 49.83
C ASN A 109 -54.20 -32.86 48.31
N ASP A 110 -54.86 -33.90 47.78
CA ASP A 110 -55.43 -33.87 46.43
C ASP A 110 -56.22 -32.55 46.34
N GLU A 111 -55.82 -31.52 45.58
CA GLU A 111 -56.34 -31.33 44.22
C GLU A 111 -55.59 -30.23 43.43
N THR A 112 -54.47 -29.67 43.92
CA THR A 112 -53.83 -28.54 43.21
C THR A 112 -52.30 -28.48 43.30
N GLY A 113 -51.65 -29.47 43.91
CA GLY A 113 -50.19 -29.54 43.98
C GLY A 113 -49.62 -30.16 42.71
N ALA A 114 -48.75 -29.44 41.99
CA ALA A 114 -48.04 -29.98 40.82
C ALA A 114 -46.94 -30.98 41.24
N TYR A 115 -47.33 -32.08 41.87
CA TYR A 115 -46.45 -33.12 42.42
C TYR A 115 -45.51 -33.73 41.37
N TYR A 116 -45.94 -33.76 40.11
CA TYR A 116 -45.13 -34.22 38.98
C TYR A 116 -44.03 -33.24 38.54
N ILE A 117 -44.11 -31.96 38.93
CA ILE A 117 -43.13 -30.92 38.57
C ILE A 117 -41.99 -30.84 39.61
N PHE A 118 -42.31 -31.04 40.89
CA PHE A 118 -41.36 -30.87 42.01
C PHE A 118 -40.81 -32.21 42.56
N TYR A 119 -40.85 -33.28 41.76
CA TYR A 119 -40.42 -34.61 42.20
C TYR A 119 -38.89 -34.70 42.36
N LYS A 120 -38.46 -35.02 43.59
CA LYS A 120 -37.13 -35.48 44.03
C LYS A 120 -35.99 -34.44 44.00
N SER A 121 -35.59 -34.05 45.20
CA SER A 121 -34.38 -33.27 45.51
C SER A 121 -33.13 -33.95 44.94
N GLN A 122 -32.53 -33.35 43.92
CA GLN A 122 -31.20 -33.72 43.42
C GLN A 122 -30.21 -32.64 43.84
N SER A 123 -29.06 -33.01 44.40
CA SER A 123 -28.08 -32.07 44.96
C SER A 123 -27.54 -31.02 43.97
N ASN A 124 -27.79 -31.21 42.67
CA ASN A 124 -27.23 -30.40 41.58
C ASN A 124 -28.30 -29.64 40.78
N MET A 125 -29.50 -29.43 41.33
CA MET A 125 -30.60 -28.74 40.62
C MET A 125 -30.20 -27.33 40.13
N ALA A 126 -29.49 -26.56 40.95
CA ALA A 126 -28.98 -25.24 40.57
C ALA A 126 -28.09 -25.27 39.31
N SER A 127 -27.10 -26.17 39.28
CA SER A 127 -26.22 -26.31 38.11
C SER A 127 -26.98 -26.80 36.87
N LYS A 128 -27.97 -27.68 37.03
CA LYS A 128 -28.76 -28.18 35.89
C LYS A 128 -29.64 -27.09 35.29
N SER A 129 -30.34 -26.32 36.13
CA SER A 129 -31.13 -25.17 35.70
C SER A 129 -30.25 -24.12 35.03
N PHE A 130 -29.10 -23.80 35.63
CA PHE A 130 -28.12 -22.88 35.05
C PHE A 130 -27.67 -23.30 33.64
N PHE A 131 -27.18 -24.53 33.46
CA PHE A 131 -26.73 -25.01 32.15
C PHE A 131 -27.89 -25.13 31.14
N SER A 132 -29.09 -25.46 31.59
CA SER A 132 -30.28 -25.50 30.74
C SER A 132 -30.64 -24.11 30.20
N TYR A 133 -30.68 -23.08 31.07
CA TYR A 133 -30.92 -21.71 30.65
C TYR A 133 -29.78 -21.14 29.81
N TYR A 134 -28.53 -21.47 30.15
CA TYR A 134 -27.36 -21.10 29.36
C TYR A 134 -27.45 -21.66 27.93
N LEU A 135 -27.78 -22.95 27.77
CA LEU A 135 -27.93 -23.59 26.46
C LEU A 135 -29.06 -22.96 25.66
N LEU A 136 -30.19 -22.65 26.31
CA LEU A 136 -31.32 -21.97 25.67
C LEU A 136 -30.95 -20.55 25.18
N LEU A 137 -30.16 -19.81 25.97
CA LEU A 137 -29.72 -18.45 25.62
C LEU A 137 -28.49 -18.42 24.71
N ASN A 138 -27.78 -19.54 24.51
CA ASN A 138 -26.59 -19.61 23.66
C ASN A 138 -26.88 -19.26 22.19
N GLN A 139 -28.13 -19.38 21.74
CA GLN A 139 -28.57 -18.94 20.41
C GLN A 139 -28.40 -17.43 20.17
N PHE A 140 -28.28 -16.63 21.24
CA PHE A 140 -27.96 -15.20 21.17
C PHE A 140 -26.47 -14.94 20.93
N LEU A 141 -25.58 -15.94 21.03
CA LEU A 141 -24.20 -15.80 20.57
C LEU A 141 -24.19 -15.73 19.03
N PRO A 142 -23.62 -14.66 18.44
CA PRO A 142 -23.69 -14.42 17.01
C PRO A 142 -22.65 -15.25 16.23
N MET A 143 -22.64 -16.57 16.41
CA MET A 143 -21.80 -17.48 15.62
C MET A 143 -22.05 -17.36 14.10
N PRO A 144 -23.32 -17.24 13.63
CA PRO A 144 -23.59 -17.05 12.21
C PRO A 144 -23.06 -15.72 11.66
N LEU A 145 -22.96 -14.68 12.49
CA LEU A 145 -22.45 -13.38 12.08
C LEU A 145 -20.99 -13.48 11.65
N PHE A 146 -20.15 -14.19 12.42
CA PHE A 146 -18.74 -14.38 12.08
C PHE A 146 -18.57 -15.04 10.71
N ILE A 147 -19.32 -16.12 10.45
CA ILE A 147 -19.26 -16.83 9.17
C ILE A 147 -19.77 -15.94 8.04
N ALA A 148 -20.89 -15.23 8.26
CA ALA A 148 -21.45 -14.32 7.27
C ALA A 148 -20.47 -13.20 6.91
N MET A 149 -19.78 -12.62 7.90
CA MET A 149 -18.77 -11.59 7.65
C MET A 149 -17.65 -12.13 6.78
N GLU A 150 -17.05 -13.28 7.13
CA GLU A 150 -15.97 -13.88 6.33
C GLU A 150 -16.40 -14.15 4.88
N ILE A 151 -17.61 -14.66 4.67
CA ILE A 151 -18.17 -14.86 3.31
C ILE A 151 -18.29 -13.52 2.56
N ILE A 152 -18.76 -12.47 3.24
CA ILE A 152 -18.87 -11.13 2.64
C ILE A 152 -17.49 -10.57 2.27
N LYS A 153 -16.46 -10.76 3.11
CA LYS A 153 -15.07 -10.33 2.79
C LYS A 153 -14.55 -11.01 1.51
N ILE A 154 -14.82 -12.31 1.38
CA ILE A 154 -14.44 -13.09 0.20
C ILE A 154 -15.19 -12.56 -1.03
N LEU A 155 -16.50 -12.34 -0.92
CA LEU A 155 -17.32 -11.84 -2.01
C LEU A 155 -16.86 -10.46 -2.49
N TYR A 156 -16.57 -9.54 -1.57
CA TYR A 156 -16.05 -8.22 -1.93
C TYR A 156 -14.69 -8.30 -2.62
N THR A 157 -13.80 -9.16 -2.13
CA THR A 157 -12.49 -9.35 -2.76
C THR A 157 -12.63 -9.86 -4.19
N LEU A 158 -13.50 -10.86 -4.41
CA LEU A 158 -13.79 -11.37 -5.76
C LEU A 158 -14.39 -10.31 -6.67
N LEU A 159 -15.30 -9.49 -6.16
CA LEU A 159 -15.91 -8.40 -6.93
C LEU A 159 -14.87 -7.36 -7.35
N MET A 160 -13.93 -7.01 -6.48
CA MET A 160 -12.83 -6.09 -6.81
C MET A 160 -11.86 -6.68 -7.84
N GLU A 161 -11.54 -7.98 -7.74
CA GLU A 161 -10.65 -8.66 -8.70
C GLU A 161 -11.30 -8.85 -10.08
N TRP A 162 -12.63 -8.93 -10.15
CA TRP A 162 -13.38 -9.03 -11.40
C TRP A 162 -13.68 -7.68 -12.05
N ASP A 163 -13.33 -6.57 -11.38
CA ASP A 163 -13.56 -5.23 -11.91
C ASP A 163 -12.64 -4.95 -13.11
N ALA A 164 -13.25 -4.76 -14.28
CA ALA A 164 -12.55 -4.44 -15.52
C ALA A 164 -11.95 -3.03 -15.52
N SER A 165 -12.46 -2.12 -14.69
CA SER A 165 -11.96 -0.74 -14.59
C SER A 165 -10.59 -0.65 -13.89
N LEU A 166 -10.25 -1.65 -13.08
CA LEU A 166 -8.98 -1.74 -12.35
C LEU A 166 -7.88 -2.47 -13.12
N ILE A 167 -8.07 -2.68 -14.43
CA ILE A 167 -7.07 -3.29 -15.31
C ILE A 167 -6.17 -2.20 -15.88
N ASN A 168 -4.86 -2.35 -15.72
CA ASN A 168 -3.90 -1.43 -16.30
C ASN A 168 -3.90 -1.59 -17.84
N PRO A 169 -4.17 -0.52 -18.62
CA PRO A 169 -4.25 -0.62 -20.08
C PRO A 169 -2.90 -0.84 -20.77
N GLU A 170 -1.80 -0.42 -20.16
CA GLU A 170 -0.45 -0.54 -20.74
C GLU A 170 0.16 -1.93 -20.50
N THR A 171 -0.02 -2.48 -19.29
CA THR A 171 0.59 -3.75 -18.90
C THR A 171 -0.37 -4.94 -18.93
N GLY A 172 -1.68 -4.68 -19.00
CA GLY A 172 -2.72 -5.71 -18.86
C GLY A 172 -2.82 -6.30 -17.44
N ALA A 173 -2.06 -5.76 -16.48
CA ALA A 173 -2.08 -6.23 -15.10
C ALA A 173 -3.44 -5.94 -14.46
N LYS A 174 -4.03 -6.96 -13.83
CA LYS A 174 -5.29 -6.85 -13.09
C LYS A 174 -5.04 -6.52 -11.62
N PHE A 175 -6.02 -5.92 -10.97
CA PHE A 175 -6.03 -5.80 -9.52
C PHE A 175 -5.95 -7.19 -8.87
N GLN A 176 -5.09 -7.32 -7.86
CA GLN A 176 -4.90 -8.55 -7.10
C GLN A 176 -4.87 -8.22 -5.61
N ALA A 177 -5.79 -8.79 -4.85
CA ALA A 177 -5.83 -8.57 -3.42
C ALA A 177 -4.86 -9.51 -2.71
N LYS A 178 -3.89 -8.95 -1.97
CA LYS A 178 -2.96 -9.73 -1.14
C LYS A 178 -3.56 -10.18 0.20
N THR A 179 -4.65 -9.55 0.62
CA THR A 179 -5.35 -9.85 1.88
C THR A 179 -6.83 -9.53 1.74
N MET A 180 -7.68 -10.36 2.36
CA MET A 180 -9.14 -10.20 2.36
C MET A 180 -9.63 -9.47 3.61
N GLN A 181 -8.76 -9.23 4.60
CA GLN A 181 -9.17 -8.83 5.95
C GLN A 181 -9.44 -7.33 6.12
N VAL A 182 -8.94 -6.46 5.23
CA VAL A 182 -8.87 -5.01 5.46
C VAL A 182 -9.64 -4.16 4.45
N HIS A 183 -10.58 -4.76 3.73
CA HIS A 183 -11.37 -4.09 2.69
C HIS A 183 -12.23 -2.94 3.26
N GLU A 184 -12.81 -3.12 4.45
CA GLU A 184 -13.61 -2.09 5.15
C GLU A 184 -12.78 -0.87 5.58
N GLU A 185 -11.50 -1.06 5.92
CA GLU A 185 -10.59 0.02 6.31
C GLU A 185 -10.24 0.90 5.10
N MET A 186 -10.29 0.36 3.87
CA MET A 186 -10.01 1.14 2.66
C MET A 186 -11.00 2.30 2.49
N GLY A 187 -12.24 2.13 2.94
CA GLY A 187 -13.25 3.20 2.94
C GLY A 187 -13.07 4.24 4.05
N GLN A 188 -12.15 4.01 5.00
CA GLN A 188 -11.95 4.86 6.18
C GLN A 188 -10.58 5.55 6.20
N ILE A 189 -9.82 5.49 5.10
CA ILE A 189 -8.50 6.10 5.00
C ILE A 189 -8.62 7.63 5.02
N GLN A 190 -7.91 8.28 5.94
CA GLN A 190 -7.87 9.76 6.05
C GLN A 190 -6.56 10.36 5.51
N TYR A 191 -5.47 9.62 5.64
CA TYR A 191 -4.14 10.06 5.24
C TYR A 191 -3.58 9.09 4.21
N LEU A 192 -3.23 9.62 3.04
CA LEU A 192 -2.57 8.87 1.98
C LEU A 192 -1.11 9.31 1.90
N PHE A 193 -0.20 8.41 2.26
CA PHE A 193 1.23 8.60 2.07
C PHE A 193 1.61 8.01 0.71
N CYS A 194 2.00 8.87 -0.23
CA CYS A 194 2.44 8.46 -1.56
C CYS A 194 3.94 8.71 -1.72
N ASP A 195 4.61 7.77 -2.38
CA ASP A 195 5.94 8.01 -2.91
C ASP A 195 5.86 8.87 -4.19
N LYS A 196 6.86 9.70 -4.45
CA LYS A 196 6.93 10.52 -5.66
C LYS A 196 7.33 9.67 -6.86
N THR A 197 8.41 8.90 -6.72
CA THR A 197 9.05 8.21 -7.84
C THR A 197 8.45 6.82 -7.99
N GLY A 198 7.97 6.48 -9.19
CA GLY A 198 7.37 5.18 -9.46
C GLY A 198 5.92 5.02 -8.96
N THR A 199 5.36 6.01 -8.25
CA THR A 199 3.93 6.08 -7.92
C THR A 199 3.28 7.31 -8.55
N LEU A 200 3.66 8.53 -8.11
CA LEU A 200 3.08 9.76 -8.66
C LEU A 200 3.64 10.09 -10.06
N THR A 201 4.91 9.78 -10.28
CA THR A 201 5.62 10.07 -11.54
C THR A 201 6.05 8.77 -12.21
N LYS A 202 5.79 8.66 -13.52
CA LYS A 202 6.47 7.69 -14.37
C LYS A 202 7.94 8.10 -14.46
N ASN A 203 8.86 7.15 -14.45
CA ASN A 203 10.30 7.42 -14.59
C ASN A 203 10.68 7.73 -16.06
N GLN A 204 9.94 8.64 -16.67
CA GLN A 204 10.03 9.08 -18.05
C GLN A 204 9.84 10.60 -18.05
N LEU A 205 10.84 11.31 -18.53
CA LEU A 205 10.77 12.75 -18.76
C LEU A 205 10.32 13.01 -20.20
N VAL A 206 9.55 14.08 -20.39
CA VAL A 206 9.07 14.51 -21.71
C VAL A 206 9.38 15.98 -21.86
N PHE A 207 10.09 16.33 -22.94
CA PHE A 207 10.33 17.72 -23.28
C PHE A 207 9.00 18.40 -23.63
N LYS A 208 8.72 19.54 -22.98
CA LYS A 208 7.47 20.29 -23.19
C LYS A 208 7.71 21.52 -24.05
N ASP A 209 8.42 22.51 -23.51
CA ASP A 209 8.58 23.80 -24.16
C ASP A 209 10.02 24.31 -24.05
N LEU A 210 10.47 24.99 -25.10
CA LEU A 210 11.72 25.74 -25.14
C LEU A 210 11.43 27.23 -25.30
N SER A 211 11.94 28.07 -24.40
CA SER A 211 11.87 29.52 -24.57
C SER A 211 13.24 30.06 -24.92
N ILE A 212 13.36 30.63 -26.12
CA ILE A 212 14.57 31.34 -26.58
C ILE A 212 14.18 32.82 -26.73
N ARG A 213 14.62 33.63 -25.77
CA ARG A 213 14.35 35.07 -25.68
C ARG A 213 12.85 35.38 -25.60
N LYS A 214 12.23 35.85 -26.69
CA LYS A 214 10.78 36.15 -26.79
C LYS A 214 10.01 35.10 -27.60
N THR A 215 10.70 34.12 -28.17
CA THR A 215 10.05 33.06 -28.96
C THR A 215 9.94 31.81 -28.10
N ARG A 216 8.71 31.37 -27.84
CA ARG A 216 8.42 30.09 -27.21
C ARG A 216 8.14 29.07 -28.30
N ALA A 217 8.92 28.01 -28.35
CA ALA A 217 8.63 26.82 -29.13
C ALA A 217 7.99 25.79 -28.19
N THR A 218 6.71 25.50 -28.41
CA THR A 218 5.96 24.54 -27.59
C THR A 218 5.72 23.27 -28.38
N ARG A 219 6.02 22.11 -27.80
CA ARG A 219 5.68 20.82 -28.42
C ARG A 219 4.17 20.62 -28.36
N SER A 220 3.51 20.60 -29.51
CA SER A 220 2.07 20.34 -29.63
C SER A 220 1.76 18.85 -29.42
N SER A 221 2.00 18.33 -28.22
CA SER A 221 1.52 17.01 -27.83
C SER A 221 0.25 17.15 -26.99
N SER A 222 -0.86 16.76 -27.62
CA SER A 222 -2.18 16.58 -27.04
C SER A 222 -2.17 15.63 -25.84
N THR A 223 -2.49 16.13 -24.65
CA THR A 223 -3.63 15.69 -23.82
C THR A 223 -3.67 16.52 -22.53
N GLU A 224 -4.80 17.18 -22.35
CA GLU A 224 -5.44 17.60 -21.10
C GLU A 224 -4.54 17.69 -19.86
N GLU A 225 -4.02 18.89 -19.57
CA GLU A 225 -4.17 19.52 -18.25
C GLU A 225 -3.64 20.97 -18.28
N VAL A 226 -4.45 21.87 -17.72
CA VAL A 226 -4.18 23.29 -17.44
C VAL A 226 -4.21 24.26 -18.64
N LYS A 227 -5.39 24.36 -19.28
CA LYS A 227 -5.93 25.68 -19.67
C LYS A 227 -6.40 26.42 -18.40
N ALA A 228 -5.46 26.82 -17.56
CA ALA A 228 -5.71 27.81 -16.52
C ALA A 228 -4.44 28.63 -16.33
N SER A 229 -4.53 29.91 -16.69
CA SER A 229 -3.45 30.92 -16.59
C SER A 229 -2.47 31.02 -17.76
N SER A 230 -2.99 31.42 -18.93
CA SER A 230 -2.29 32.41 -19.76
C SER A 230 -3.31 33.23 -20.55
N LYS A 231 -4.14 33.99 -19.83
CA LYS A 231 -4.79 35.18 -20.36
C LYS A 231 -3.78 36.31 -20.12
N GLY A 232 -2.85 36.48 -21.06
CA GLY A 232 -1.78 37.46 -20.99
C GLY A 232 -1.21 37.67 -22.38
N GLU A 233 -1.69 38.75 -23.00
CA GLU A 233 -1.14 39.47 -24.16
C GLU A 233 -0.79 38.65 -25.42
N GLY A 234 -1.67 38.76 -26.41
CA GLY A 234 -1.24 38.65 -27.79
C GLY A 234 -0.31 39.83 -28.09
N ASP A 235 0.98 39.53 -28.27
CA ASP A 235 1.93 40.49 -28.84
C ASP A 235 1.95 40.26 -30.35
N SER A 236 1.39 41.22 -31.06
CA SER A 236 1.60 41.45 -32.48
C SER A 236 3.08 41.72 -32.72
N ASP A 237 3.73 41.03 -33.64
CA ASP A 237 4.97 41.56 -34.22
C ASP A 237 5.09 41.23 -35.71
N GLY A 238 5.23 42.32 -36.47
CA GLY A 238 5.32 42.35 -37.91
C GLY A 238 6.57 41.68 -38.45
N GLU A 239 6.38 41.07 -39.60
CA GLU A 239 7.45 40.58 -40.47
C GLU A 239 8.26 41.76 -41.01
N GLY A 240 9.58 41.68 -40.87
CA GLY A 240 10.52 42.52 -41.60
C GLY A 240 11.67 43.04 -40.73
N SER A 241 12.86 42.50 -40.95
CA SER A 241 14.18 43.04 -40.50
C SER A 241 14.84 42.44 -39.24
N ALA A 242 14.13 41.80 -38.29
CA ALA A 242 14.76 41.19 -37.10
C ALA A 242 15.09 39.67 -37.21
N ALA A 243 14.80 39.04 -38.36
CA ALA A 243 14.83 37.59 -38.50
C ALA A 243 16.25 36.97 -38.56
N ALA A 244 17.24 37.70 -39.10
CA ALA A 244 18.58 37.16 -39.30
C ALA A 244 19.38 36.99 -37.98
N GLY A 245 19.33 37.98 -37.09
CA GLY A 245 19.96 37.90 -35.77
C GLY A 245 19.27 36.88 -34.85
N SER A 246 17.95 36.75 -34.96
CA SER A 246 17.18 35.74 -34.19
C SER A 246 17.53 34.30 -34.60
N ALA A 247 17.81 34.04 -35.88
CA ALA A 247 18.18 32.71 -36.36
C ALA A 247 19.59 32.30 -35.92
N GLU A 248 20.57 33.22 -35.99
CA GLU A 248 21.94 32.96 -35.55
C GLU A 248 22.02 32.78 -34.02
N GLU A 249 21.28 33.58 -33.25
CA GLU A 249 21.16 33.43 -31.80
C GLU A 249 20.53 32.09 -31.42
N LYS A 250 19.46 31.66 -32.11
CA LYS A 250 18.86 30.33 -31.92
C LYS A 250 19.87 29.22 -32.22
N ALA A 251 20.62 29.32 -33.32
CA ALA A 251 21.65 28.34 -33.67
C ALA A 251 22.78 28.29 -32.62
N ASN A 252 23.20 29.44 -32.09
CA ASN A 252 24.22 29.50 -31.03
C ASN A 252 23.71 28.92 -29.71
N PHE A 253 22.45 29.18 -29.35
CA PHE A 253 21.83 28.56 -28.18
C PHE A 253 21.78 27.04 -28.31
N LEU A 254 21.30 26.53 -29.45
CA LEU A 254 21.27 25.09 -29.73
C LEU A 254 22.67 24.48 -29.70
N ARG A 255 23.69 25.17 -30.24
CA ARG A 255 25.10 24.75 -30.14
C ARG A 255 25.59 24.68 -28.69
N CYS A 256 25.26 25.67 -27.86
CA CYS A 256 25.65 25.64 -26.44
C CYS A 256 25.03 24.45 -25.72
N VAL A 257 23.75 24.16 -25.97
CA VAL A 257 23.08 23.00 -25.36
C VAL A 257 23.70 21.69 -25.86
N LEU A 258 23.99 21.58 -27.16
CA LEU A 258 24.68 20.42 -27.75
C LEU A 258 26.14 20.24 -27.32
N LEU A 259 26.79 21.25 -26.74
CA LEU A 259 28.18 21.13 -26.28
C LEU A 259 28.27 20.91 -24.76
N CYS A 260 27.24 21.29 -24.01
CA CYS A 260 27.23 21.25 -22.54
C CYS A 260 26.41 20.06 -22.03
N HIS A 261 26.87 18.83 -22.29
CA HIS A 261 26.23 17.61 -21.78
C HIS A 261 27.24 16.48 -21.58
N ASP A 262 26.84 15.42 -20.86
CA ASP A 262 27.64 14.19 -20.66
C ASP A 262 27.14 12.98 -21.47
N VAL A 263 26.06 13.15 -22.24
CA VAL A 263 25.44 12.10 -23.07
C VAL A 263 26.38 11.56 -24.15
N VAL A 264 26.48 10.23 -24.23
CA VAL A 264 27.29 9.47 -25.19
C VAL A 264 26.39 8.62 -26.08
N ARG A 265 26.80 8.40 -27.34
CA ARG A 265 26.10 7.50 -28.26
C ARG A 265 26.73 6.11 -28.24
N ILE A 266 25.96 5.10 -27.81
CA ILE A 266 26.41 3.70 -27.77
C ILE A 266 25.51 2.90 -28.71
N ASN A 267 26.09 2.29 -29.75
CA ASN A 267 25.36 1.51 -30.77
C ASN A 267 24.19 2.27 -31.43
N GLY A 268 24.35 3.59 -31.63
CA GLY A 268 23.33 4.43 -32.23
C GLY A 268 22.22 4.91 -31.28
N VAL A 269 22.27 4.52 -30.00
CA VAL A 269 21.33 4.96 -28.96
C VAL A 269 22.01 5.96 -28.03
N LEU A 270 21.33 7.04 -27.68
CA LEU A 270 21.80 8.02 -26.69
C LEU A 270 21.77 7.38 -25.29
N SER A 271 22.88 7.47 -24.57
CA SER A 271 23.06 6.95 -23.22
C SER A 271 23.75 8.01 -22.36
N GLY A 272 23.22 8.27 -21.18
CA GLY A 272 23.68 9.33 -20.28
C GLY A 272 23.41 8.96 -18.84
N ALA A 273 24.05 9.69 -17.91
CA ALA A 273 23.82 9.49 -16.48
C ALA A 273 22.45 10.04 -16.05
N SER A 274 22.02 11.13 -16.69
CA SER A 274 20.79 11.83 -16.37
C SER A 274 19.75 11.73 -17.48
N GLN A 275 18.48 11.52 -17.11
CA GLN A 275 17.37 11.35 -18.06
C GLN A 275 16.94 12.67 -18.73
N ASP A 276 17.15 13.80 -18.07
CA ASP A 276 16.81 15.12 -18.60
C ASP A 276 17.70 15.50 -19.79
N GLU A 277 19.01 15.28 -19.70
CA GLU A 277 19.94 15.50 -20.81
C GLU A 277 19.62 14.59 -22.00
N LEU A 278 19.28 13.32 -21.73
CA LEU A 278 18.87 12.38 -22.78
C LEU A 278 17.65 12.86 -23.56
N VAL A 279 16.59 13.25 -22.85
CA VAL A 279 15.35 13.72 -23.47
C VAL A 279 15.56 15.05 -24.20
N LEU A 280 16.41 15.93 -23.65
CA LEU A 280 16.77 17.17 -24.30
C LEU A 280 17.51 16.91 -25.62
N MET A 281 18.50 16.02 -25.62
CA MET A 281 19.27 15.67 -26.82
C MET A 281 18.41 14.98 -27.89
N GLU A 282 17.52 14.08 -27.47
CA GLU A 282 16.59 13.41 -28.36
C GLU A 282 15.63 14.40 -29.03
N GLU A 283 15.13 15.39 -28.29
CA GLU A 283 14.26 16.42 -28.87
C GLU A 283 15.00 17.37 -29.81
N LEU A 284 16.24 17.75 -29.47
CA LEU A 284 17.08 18.58 -30.32
C LEU A 284 17.43 17.89 -31.65
N GLU A 285 17.67 16.58 -31.63
CA GLU A 285 17.92 15.79 -32.84
C GLU A 285 16.65 15.68 -33.71
N ASN A 286 15.48 15.45 -33.08
CA ASN A 286 14.22 15.22 -33.79
C ASN A 286 13.56 16.49 -34.34
N GLU A 287 13.45 17.56 -33.54
CA GLU A 287 12.68 18.76 -33.90
C GLU A 287 13.55 19.85 -34.55
N TYR A 288 14.80 19.97 -34.11
CA TYR A 288 15.71 21.03 -34.57
C TYR A 288 16.79 20.53 -35.54
N GLY A 289 16.82 19.23 -35.85
CA GLY A 289 17.79 18.61 -36.76
C GLY A 289 19.24 18.71 -36.27
N ALA A 290 19.43 19.02 -34.99
CA ALA A 290 20.71 19.31 -34.39
C ALA A 290 21.28 17.99 -33.84
N ARG A 291 22.01 17.26 -34.68
CA ARG A 291 22.47 15.90 -34.39
C ARG A 291 23.86 15.87 -33.78
N LEU A 292 24.01 15.11 -32.69
CA LEU A 292 25.31 14.71 -32.19
C LEU A 292 25.91 13.63 -33.11
N VAL A 293 27.05 13.91 -33.72
CA VAL A 293 27.82 12.94 -34.49
C VAL A 293 29.10 12.66 -33.70
N GLN A 294 29.07 11.59 -32.91
CA GLN A 294 30.25 11.04 -32.23
C GLN A 294 30.24 9.53 -32.40
#